data_AF-A0A8J4UNQ7-F1
#
_entry.id   AF-A0A8J4UNQ7-F1
#
_cell.length_a   1.000
_cell.length_b   1.000
_cell.length_c   1.000
_cell.angle_alpha   90.00
_cell.angle_beta   90.00
_cell.angle_gamma   90.00
#
_symmetry.space_group_name_H-M   'P 1'
#
loop_
_entity.id
_entity.type
_entity.pdbx_description
1 polymer ?
#
loop_
_entity_poly.entity_id
_entity_poly.type
_entity_poly.pdbx_seq_one_letter_code
_entity_poly.pdbx_strand_id
1 'polypeptide(L)'
;NVVDFCGQTVKGDGMIVRSHQESRRYYFVRIGTDCHLTMQAATPRDKVQFQFRFFLVYSLLRVSPFSPVPFVPESARGPSHSGSTRPDQRMEPTPEEGQTDPCHAGSYIQFYDGRDKMAPPIGPPLCGKSLPRPVLSTGNYLTLRLVTRGTQPRVDFVGDFTSFRLGFNHSECSSEPYFTCQNGKCIPMSLVCDDDKGIDNCGDGTDMQHYPGCTSHLSTASARQTYATSPPLLNLATMRTSTLEKCTGPNPIPDIDSVT
;
A
#
# COMPACT_ATOMS: atom_id res chain seq x y z
N ASN A 1 -0.46 -5.44 8.15
CA ASN A 1 0.00 -4.11 7.71
C ASN A 1 0.97 -3.56 8.75
N VAL A 2 1.80 -2.56 8.44
CA VAL A 2 2.80 -2.00 9.40
C VAL A 2 2.14 -1.51 10.67
N VAL A 3 0.98 -0.86 10.56
CA VAL A 3 0.23 -0.38 11.73
C VAL A 3 -0.32 -1.53 12.58
N ASP A 4 -0.69 -2.66 11.99
CA ASP A 4 -1.20 -3.81 12.74
C ASP A 4 -0.08 -4.53 13.52
N PHE A 5 1.15 -4.48 13.01
CA PHE A 5 2.34 -5.07 13.63
C PHE A 5 3.21 -4.00 14.32
N CYS A 6 2.60 -2.90 14.76
CA CYS A 6 3.31 -1.78 15.37
C CYS A 6 4.13 -2.21 16.59
N GLY A 7 5.44 -1.95 16.56
CA GLY A 7 6.39 -2.30 17.60
C GLY A 7 6.81 -3.78 17.63
N GLN A 8 6.38 -4.58 16.65
CA GLN A 8 6.67 -6.01 16.63
C GLN A 8 7.85 -6.35 15.72
N THR A 9 8.47 -7.49 16.03
CA THR A 9 9.45 -8.15 15.17
C THR A 9 8.79 -9.32 14.46
N VAL A 10 8.85 -9.32 13.13
CA VAL A 10 8.42 -10.44 12.29
C VAL A 10 9.65 -11.18 11.78
N LYS A 11 9.70 -12.49 12.02
CA LYS A 11 10.74 -13.36 11.49
C LYS A 11 10.17 -14.22 10.38
N GLY A 12 10.85 -14.29 9.25
CA GLY A 12 10.45 -15.16 8.15
C GLY A 12 11.41 -15.10 6.97
N ASP A 13 11.18 -15.98 6.00
CA ASP A 13 11.94 -16.03 4.76
C ASP A 13 11.62 -14.83 3.87
N GLY A 14 10.35 -14.45 3.80
CA GLY A 14 9.90 -13.23 3.17
C GLY A 14 8.42 -12.95 3.45
N MET A 15 8.00 -11.69 3.28
CA MET A 15 6.63 -11.27 3.56
C MET A 15 6.26 -10.00 2.80
N ILE A 16 5.01 -9.92 2.32
CA ILE A 16 4.43 -8.68 1.82
C ILE A 16 4.10 -7.76 3.01
N VAL A 17 4.60 -6.54 2.95
CA VAL A 17 4.38 -5.47 3.92
C VAL A 17 3.55 -4.37 3.28
N ARG A 18 2.42 -4.06 3.91
CA ARG A 18 1.50 -3.00 3.50
C ARG A 18 1.45 -1.91 4.56
N SER A 19 1.23 -0.66 4.16
CA SER A 19 1.22 0.49 5.07
C SER A 19 0.10 0.43 6.14
N HIS A 20 -1.16 0.53 5.70
CA HIS A 20 -2.37 0.65 6.50
C HIS A 20 -3.48 -0.20 5.87
N GLN A 21 -4.40 -0.70 6.69
CA GLN A 21 -5.65 -1.26 6.17
C GLN A 21 -6.62 -0.16 5.69
N GLU A 22 -6.55 1.01 6.34
CA GLU A 22 -7.43 2.17 6.07
C GLU A 22 -7.08 2.93 4.76
N SER A 23 -5.92 2.68 4.14
CA SER A 23 -5.47 3.39 2.91
C SER A 23 -6.36 3.17 1.68
N ARG A 24 -7.36 2.29 1.76
CA ARG A 24 -8.23 1.88 0.66
C ARG A 24 -9.18 2.97 0.15
N ARG A 25 -9.46 4.03 0.92
CA ARG A 25 -10.34 5.15 0.51
C ARG A 25 -9.52 6.40 0.19
N TYR A 26 -9.05 6.50 -1.04
CA TYR A 26 -8.20 7.60 -1.53
C TYR A 26 -6.89 7.80 -0.75
N TYR A 27 -6.37 6.76 -0.06
CA TYR A 27 -5.10 6.82 0.67
C TYR A 27 -5.09 7.74 1.89
N PHE A 28 -6.24 8.22 2.37
CA PHE A 28 -6.29 8.95 3.62
C PHE A 28 -6.00 8.03 4.80
N VAL A 29 -5.19 8.51 5.74
CA VAL A 29 -4.89 7.80 7.00
C VAL A 29 -4.97 8.77 8.18
N ARG A 30 -4.98 8.23 9.40
CA ARG A 30 -4.97 9.08 10.61
C ARG A 30 -3.63 9.81 10.72
N ILE A 31 -3.67 11.06 11.15
CA ILE A 31 -2.49 11.81 11.59
C ILE A 31 -2.01 11.25 12.94
N GLY A 32 -0.70 11.30 13.20
CA GLY A 32 -0.12 10.93 14.48
C GLY A 32 0.30 9.46 14.61
N THR A 33 0.16 8.66 13.55
CA THR A 33 0.77 7.32 13.50
C THR A 33 2.30 7.47 13.61
N ASP A 34 2.89 6.77 14.57
CA ASP A 34 4.33 6.57 14.71
C ASP A 34 4.56 5.11 15.06
N CYS A 35 4.68 4.27 14.03
CA CYS A 35 4.79 2.83 14.15
C CYS A 35 6.05 2.33 13.48
N HIS A 36 6.66 1.30 14.05
CA HIS A 36 7.76 0.59 13.42
C HIS A 36 7.47 -0.90 13.34
N LEU A 37 7.98 -1.54 12.30
CA LEU A 37 7.98 -2.97 12.08
C LEU A 37 9.43 -3.41 11.92
N THR A 38 9.87 -4.35 12.75
CA THR A 38 11.20 -4.94 12.65
C THR A 38 11.12 -6.24 11.87
N MET A 39 11.87 -6.35 10.79
CA MET A 39 11.99 -7.55 9.97
C MET A 39 13.25 -8.28 10.38
N GLN A 40 13.12 -9.54 10.79
CA GLN A 40 14.22 -10.42 11.15
C GLN A 40 14.40 -11.47 10.06
N ALA A 41 15.63 -11.60 9.56
CA ALA A 41 16.01 -12.59 8.57
C ALA A 41 15.79 -14.03 9.09
N ALA A 42 15.66 -14.99 8.16
CA ALA A 42 15.41 -16.40 8.45
C ALA A 42 16.48 -16.99 9.38
N THR A 43 17.75 -16.63 9.13
CA THR A 43 18.90 -17.06 9.92
C THR A 43 19.76 -15.87 10.37
N PRO A 44 20.57 -16.02 11.44
CA PRO A 44 21.49 -14.95 11.87
C PRO A 44 22.58 -14.58 10.85
N ARG A 45 22.82 -15.42 9.83
CA ARG A 45 23.81 -15.16 8.77
C ARG A 45 23.24 -14.39 7.60
N ASP A 46 21.92 -14.30 7.52
CA ASP A 46 21.25 -13.64 6.42
C ASP A 46 21.12 -12.15 6.69
N LYS A 47 20.89 -11.42 5.59
CA LYS A 47 20.49 -10.03 5.56
C LYS A 47 19.04 -9.93 5.12
N VAL A 48 18.46 -8.75 5.26
CA VAL A 48 17.10 -8.44 4.83
C VAL A 48 17.17 -7.41 3.72
N GLN A 49 16.51 -7.70 2.60
CA GLN A 49 16.25 -6.74 1.54
C GLN A 49 14.78 -6.37 1.59
N PHE A 50 14.47 -5.07 1.57
CA PHE A 50 13.11 -4.57 1.38
C PHE A 50 12.98 -3.93 0.00
N GLN A 51 11.95 -4.29 -0.75
CA GLN A 51 11.64 -3.73 -2.07
C GLN A 51 10.24 -3.11 -2.05
N PHE A 52 10.12 -1.86 -2.50
CA PHE A 52 8.80 -1.28 -2.76
C PHE A 52 8.24 -1.78 -4.10
N ARG A 53 6.95 -2.10 -4.11
CA ARG A 53 6.14 -2.42 -5.29
C ARG A 53 5.15 -1.31 -5.61
N PHE A 54 4.74 -0.55 -4.59
CA PHE A 54 3.96 0.68 -4.71
C PHE A 54 4.38 1.65 -3.60
N PHE A 55 4.45 2.95 -3.89
CA PHE A 55 4.87 3.95 -2.90
C PHE A 55 4.16 5.28 -3.10
N LEU A 56 3.44 5.72 -2.06
CA LEU A 56 2.77 7.00 -1.97
C LEU A 56 2.76 7.43 -0.50
N VAL A 57 3.60 8.41 -0.14
CA VAL A 57 3.73 8.87 1.25
C VAL A 57 3.90 10.39 1.25
N TYR A 58 2.84 11.15 1.50
CA TYR A 58 2.94 12.61 1.59
C TYR A 58 1.79 13.19 2.42
N SER A 59 1.74 14.50 2.60
CA SER A 59 0.63 15.20 3.26
C SER A 59 0.20 16.40 2.40
N LEU A 60 -1.11 16.64 2.28
CA LEU A 60 -1.65 17.64 1.34
C LEU A 60 -1.42 19.09 1.79
N LEU A 61 -1.48 19.37 3.10
CA LEU A 61 -1.11 20.69 3.63
C LEU A 61 -0.03 20.50 4.69
N ARG A 62 1.19 20.92 4.36
CA ARG A 62 2.34 20.81 5.24
C ARG A 62 2.20 21.82 6.38
N VAL A 63 2.39 21.38 7.61
CA VAL A 63 2.47 22.30 8.76
C VAL A 63 3.93 22.68 8.89
N SER A 64 4.26 23.94 8.64
CA SER A 64 5.61 24.44 8.83
C SER A 64 5.98 24.34 10.32
N PRO A 65 7.11 23.71 10.69
CA PRO A 65 7.54 23.67 12.09
C PRO A 65 7.88 25.05 12.67
N PHE A 66 7.94 26.08 11.82
CA PHE A 66 8.25 27.47 12.16
C PHE A 66 7.07 28.44 12.02
N SER A 67 5.81 28.00 12.01
CA SER A 67 4.69 28.95 12.02
C SER A 67 4.51 29.50 13.45
N PRO A 68 4.84 30.78 13.73
CA PRO A 68 4.42 31.39 14.98
C PRO A 68 2.90 31.50 14.99
N VAL A 69 2.31 31.23 16.16
CA VAL A 69 0.91 31.53 16.43
C VAL A 69 0.66 33.02 16.12
N PRO A 70 -0.38 33.40 15.36
CA PRO A 70 -0.65 34.81 15.10
C PRO A 70 -1.03 35.48 16.41
N PHE A 71 -0.12 36.27 16.98
CA PHE A 71 -0.45 37.25 17.99
C PHE A 71 -1.24 38.37 17.30
N VAL A 72 -2.46 38.59 17.79
CA VAL A 72 -3.31 39.71 17.39
C VAL A 72 -2.60 41.01 17.80
N PRO A 73 -2.28 41.95 16.89
CA PRO A 73 -1.73 43.24 17.30
C PRO A 73 -2.88 44.21 17.58
N GLU A 74 -2.94 44.67 18.81
CA GLU A 74 -3.75 45.82 19.21
C GLU A 74 -3.08 47.12 18.76
N SER A 75 -3.92 48.10 18.46
CA SER A 75 -3.66 49.30 17.64
C SER A 75 -2.81 50.39 18.31
N ALA A 76 -1.89 50.96 17.51
CA ALA A 76 -1.44 52.37 17.37
C ALA A 76 -1.01 53.24 18.58
N ARG A 77 0.23 53.80 18.50
CA ARG A 77 0.58 55.26 18.47
C ARG A 77 2.08 55.54 18.67
N GLY A 78 2.66 56.42 17.85
CA GLY A 78 3.78 57.32 18.22
C GLY A 78 4.99 57.38 17.25
N PRO A 79 5.66 58.55 17.04
CA PRO A 79 6.21 58.92 15.73
C PRO A 79 7.74 59.01 15.58
N SER A 80 8.10 59.31 14.33
CA SER A 80 9.38 59.44 13.59
C SER A 80 10.52 60.26 14.21
N HIS A 81 11.77 59.82 13.97
CA HIS A 81 12.93 60.69 13.78
C HIS A 81 13.95 60.13 12.75
N SER A 82 14.64 61.07 12.10
CA SER A 82 15.34 61.06 10.81
C SER A 82 16.77 60.47 10.84
N GLY A 83 17.28 59.98 9.69
CA GLY A 83 18.73 59.84 9.48
C GLY A 83 19.25 59.02 8.28
N SER A 84 19.52 59.69 7.17
CA SER A 84 20.66 59.52 6.21
C SER A 84 20.78 58.32 5.23
N THR A 85 20.52 58.64 3.96
CA THR A 85 21.17 58.34 2.67
C THR A 85 22.31 57.30 2.48
N ARG A 86 22.03 56.37 1.53
CA ARG A 86 22.84 55.67 0.47
C ARG A 86 23.72 54.45 0.82
N PRO A 87 23.99 53.53 -0.15
CA PRO A 87 23.34 53.29 -1.46
C PRO A 87 22.72 51.89 -1.60
N ASP A 88 21.81 51.84 -2.57
CA ASP A 88 21.09 50.70 -3.12
C ASP A 88 22.05 49.59 -3.58
N GLN A 89 22.23 48.56 -2.74
CA GLN A 89 22.62 47.23 -3.21
C GLN A 89 21.34 46.44 -3.41
N ARG A 90 20.83 46.52 -4.64
CA ARG A 90 19.89 45.57 -5.20
C ARG A 90 20.57 44.20 -5.22
N MET A 91 20.51 43.50 -4.08
CA MET A 91 20.71 42.07 -4.05
C MET A 91 19.46 41.48 -4.70
N GLU A 92 19.59 41.14 -5.98
CA GLU A 92 18.74 40.14 -6.61
C GLU A 92 18.59 38.98 -5.61
N PRO A 93 17.36 38.64 -5.16
CA PRO A 93 17.19 37.41 -4.43
C PRO A 93 17.41 36.29 -5.45
N THR A 94 18.63 35.77 -5.50
CA THR A 94 18.86 34.44 -6.02
C THR A 94 17.82 33.53 -5.38
N PRO A 95 17.02 32.78 -6.15
CA PRO A 95 16.19 31.74 -5.60
C PRO A 95 17.14 30.59 -5.25
N GLU A 96 17.96 30.79 -4.22
CA GLU A 96 18.46 29.65 -3.47
C GLU A 96 17.23 29.07 -2.79
N GLU A 97 16.65 28.10 -3.49
CA GLU A 97 15.68 27.18 -2.93
C GLU A 97 16.24 26.70 -1.60
N GLY A 98 15.75 27.28 -0.50
CA GLY A 98 15.66 26.59 0.76
C GLY A 98 14.74 25.40 0.53
N GLN A 99 15.28 24.34 -0.07
CA GLN A 99 14.68 23.02 -0.17
C GLN A 99 14.57 22.51 1.27
N THR A 100 13.54 23.00 1.95
CA THR A 100 13.04 22.40 3.16
C THR A 100 12.69 20.96 2.77
N ASP A 101 13.41 20.00 3.35
CA ASP A 101 13.20 18.58 3.11
C ASP A 101 11.68 18.30 3.15
N PRO A 102 11.07 17.91 2.02
CA PRO A 102 9.62 17.75 1.92
C PRO A 102 9.09 16.71 2.93
N CYS A 103 9.94 15.80 3.39
CA CYS A 103 9.59 14.79 4.38
C CYS A 103 9.59 15.34 5.81
N HIS A 104 10.33 16.42 6.11
CA HIS A 104 10.39 17.03 7.45
C HIS A 104 9.05 17.68 7.87
N ALA A 105 8.24 18.19 6.94
CA ALA A 105 6.95 18.82 7.24
C ALA A 105 5.72 17.91 7.00
N GLY A 106 5.94 16.68 6.52
CA GLY A 106 4.89 15.75 6.12
C GLY A 106 5.12 14.32 6.60
N SER A 107 4.29 13.41 6.12
CA SER A 107 4.43 11.97 6.41
C SER A 107 5.67 11.39 5.72
N TYR A 108 6.31 10.40 6.34
CA TYR A 108 7.52 9.78 5.82
C TYR A 108 7.71 8.34 6.31
N ILE A 109 8.59 7.61 5.64
CA ILE A 109 9.15 6.32 6.08
C ILE A 109 10.63 6.49 6.35
N GLN A 110 11.15 5.85 7.40
CA GLN A 110 12.58 5.75 7.66
C GLN A 110 12.97 4.29 7.88
N PHE A 111 14.07 3.85 7.27
CA PHE A 111 14.67 2.56 7.57
C PHE A 111 15.83 2.71 8.55
N TYR A 112 16.02 1.68 9.37
CA TYR A 112 17.12 1.58 10.32
C TYR A 112 17.76 0.20 10.24
N ASP A 113 19.09 0.17 10.30
CA ASP A 113 19.90 -1.03 10.17
C ASP A 113 20.08 -1.74 11.52
N GLY A 114 19.01 -2.38 11.99
CA GLY A 114 19.01 -3.07 13.27
C GLY A 114 17.61 -3.42 13.78
N ARG A 115 17.54 -3.70 15.09
CA ARG A 115 16.35 -4.28 15.75
C ARG A 115 15.25 -3.27 16.05
N ASP A 116 15.56 -1.99 16.03
CA ASP A 116 14.64 -0.91 16.38
C ASP A 116 15.04 0.43 15.74
N LYS A 117 14.29 1.48 16.08
CA LYS A 117 14.50 2.87 15.63
C LYS A 117 15.68 3.60 16.27
N MET A 118 16.39 2.98 17.22
CA MET A 118 17.63 3.50 17.82
C MET A 118 18.87 3.04 17.04
N ALA A 119 18.72 2.03 16.17
CA ALA A 119 19.77 1.62 15.25
C ALA A 119 20.11 2.73 14.23
N PRO A 120 21.27 2.65 13.54
CA PRO A 120 21.65 3.65 12.54
C PRO A 120 20.62 3.78 11.42
N PRO A 121 20.20 5.00 11.03
CA PRO A 121 19.27 5.19 9.91
C PRO A 121 19.94 4.86 8.58
N ILE A 122 19.20 4.21 7.67
CA ILE A 122 19.63 3.96 6.29
C ILE A 122 19.06 5.06 5.40
N GLY A 123 19.93 5.97 4.96
CA GLY A 123 19.56 7.08 4.07
C GLY A 123 18.59 8.09 4.70
N PRO A 124 18.19 9.10 3.93
CA PRO A 124 17.22 10.11 4.38
C PRO A 124 15.79 9.53 4.49
N PRO A 125 14.89 10.23 5.19
CA PRO A 125 13.47 9.90 5.18
C PRO A 125 12.90 9.84 3.76
N LEU A 126 12.03 8.86 3.52
CA LEU A 126 11.39 8.63 2.23
C LEU A 126 9.97 9.21 2.25
N CYS A 127 9.66 10.06 1.27
CA CYS A 127 8.31 10.56 1.01
C CYS A 127 8.14 10.87 -0.49
N GLY A 128 6.92 11.23 -0.90
CA GLY A 128 6.55 11.48 -2.28
C GLY A 128 5.81 10.31 -2.92
N LYS A 129 5.97 10.18 -4.24
CA LYS A 129 5.27 9.19 -5.08
C LYS A 129 6.22 8.35 -5.95
N SER A 130 7.50 8.72 -6.00
CA SER A 130 8.52 8.00 -6.75
C SER A 130 8.86 6.70 -6.02
N LEU A 131 8.91 5.59 -6.74
CA LEU A 131 9.24 4.29 -6.16
C LEU A 131 10.69 4.29 -5.64
N PRO A 132 10.93 4.06 -4.33
CA PRO A 132 12.28 4.04 -3.78
C PRO A 132 13.07 2.81 -4.26
N ARG A 133 14.41 2.94 -4.24
CA ARG A 133 15.34 1.84 -4.51
C ARG A 133 15.24 0.76 -3.40
N PRO A 134 15.62 -0.49 -3.70
CA PRO A 134 15.72 -1.53 -2.68
C PRO A 134 16.59 -1.09 -1.50
N VAL A 135 16.17 -1.43 -0.29
CA VAL A 135 16.88 -1.13 0.96
C VAL A 135 17.46 -2.43 1.50
N LEU A 136 18.76 -2.44 1.79
CA LEU A 136 19.48 -3.63 2.27
C LEU A 136 19.98 -3.35 3.68
N SER A 137 19.77 -4.31 4.60
CA SER A 137 20.45 -4.30 5.90
C SER A 137 21.90 -4.79 5.78
N THR A 138 22.72 -4.43 6.76
CA THR A 138 24.06 -5.02 6.91
C THR A 138 24.04 -6.32 7.71
N GLY A 139 23.12 -6.43 8.67
CA GLY A 139 22.91 -7.61 9.52
C GLY A 139 21.55 -8.28 9.30
N ASN A 140 21.15 -9.12 10.25
CA ASN A 140 19.96 -9.96 10.14
C ASN A 140 18.65 -9.29 10.58
N TYR A 141 18.65 -7.96 10.75
CA TYR A 141 17.49 -7.17 11.11
C TYR A 141 17.41 -5.91 10.25
N LEU A 142 16.20 -5.53 9.87
CA LEU A 142 15.89 -4.26 9.21
C LEU A 142 14.63 -3.69 9.84
N THR A 143 14.66 -2.44 10.30
CA THR A 143 13.49 -1.80 10.91
C THR A 143 12.92 -0.74 9.99
N LEU A 144 11.63 -0.83 9.68
CA LEU A 144 10.87 0.18 8.92
C LEU A 144 10.01 0.96 9.91
N ARG A 145 10.16 2.29 9.95
CA ARG A 145 9.30 3.20 10.72
C ARG A 145 8.43 4.05 9.79
N LEU A 146 7.15 4.09 10.06
CA LEU A 146 6.16 4.91 9.38
C LEU A 146 5.67 6.02 10.32
N VAL A 147 5.79 7.26 9.87
CA VAL A 147 5.30 8.44 10.59
C VAL A 147 4.30 9.21 9.73
N THR A 148 3.12 9.48 10.27
CA THR A 148 2.08 10.28 9.60
C THR A 148 1.90 11.60 10.33
N ARG A 149 2.13 12.71 9.64
CA ARG A 149 2.04 14.06 10.22
C ARG A 149 1.67 15.10 9.17
N GLY A 150 1.44 16.33 9.60
CA GLY A 150 0.90 17.38 8.74
C GLY A 150 -0.59 17.18 8.46
N THR A 151 -1.18 18.05 7.66
CA THR A 151 -2.62 18.02 7.42
C THR A 151 -2.96 17.07 6.29
N GLN A 152 -3.96 16.20 6.51
CA GLN A 152 -4.46 15.23 5.53
C GLN A 152 -3.34 14.34 4.94
N PRO A 153 -2.76 13.45 5.76
CA PRO A 153 -1.74 12.51 5.29
C PRO A 153 -2.34 11.54 4.26
N ARG A 154 -1.56 11.33 3.20
CA ARG A 154 -1.81 10.40 2.10
C ARG A 154 -0.74 9.34 2.14
N VAL A 155 -1.08 8.16 2.62
CA VAL A 155 -0.12 7.07 2.77
C VAL A 155 -0.70 5.79 2.24
N ASP A 156 -0.05 5.26 1.22
CA ASP A 156 -0.17 3.88 0.82
C ASP A 156 1.13 3.37 0.22
N PHE A 157 1.55 2.20 0.67
CA PHE A 157 2.68 1.50 0.08
C PHE A 157 2.46 0.00 0.21
N VAL A 158 3.02 -0.70 -0.77
CA VAL A 158 3.17 -2.14 -0.76
C VAL A 158 4.63 -2.39 -1.04
N GLY A 159 5.25 -3.20 -0.20
CA GLY A 159 6.56 -3.76 -0.45
C GLY A 159 6.63 -5.18 0.05
N ASP A 160 7.80 -5.76 -0.09
CA ASP A 160 8.12 -7.09 0.38
C ASP A 160 9.52 -7.06 0.98
N PHE A 161 9.72 -7.89 2.00
CA PHE A 161 11.07 -8.20 2.43
C PHE A 161 11.44 -9.63 2.10
N THR A 162 12.72 -9.83 1.82
CA THR A 162 13.34 -11.11 1.50
C THR A 162 14.56 -11.29 2.40
N SER A 163 14.62 -12.42 3.11
CA SER A 163 15.83 -12.92 3.75
C SER A 163 16.78 -13.42 2.68
N PHE A 164 18.04 -13.00 2.72
CA PHE A 164 19.01 -13.39 1.70
C PHE A 164 20.43 -13.48 2.23
N ARG A 165 21.27 -14.19 1.49
CA ARG A 165 22.72 -14.19 1.68
C ARG A 165 23.39 -13.74 0.39
N LEU A 166 24.57 -13.15 0.51
CA LEU A 166 25.45 -12.97 -0.64
C LEU A 166 26.24 -14.26 -0.77
N GLY A 167 26.21 -14.89 -1.93
CA GLY A 167 26.96 -16.11 -2.25
C GLY A 167 28.15 -15.76 -3.13
N PHE A 168 29.21 -15.21 -2.55
CA PHE A 168 30.44 -14.89 -3.29
C PHE A 168 31.20 -16.15 -3.73
N ASN A 169 30.95 -17.27 -3.04
CA ASN A 169 31.34 -18.61 -3.45
C ASN A 169 30.09 -19.49 -3.23
N HIS A 170 29.71 -20.35 -4.19
CA HIS A 170 28.54 -21.24 -4.08
C HIS A 170 28.43 -22.02 -2.75
N SER A 171 29.54 -22.18 -2.03
CA SER A 171 29.63 -22.72 -0.66
C SER A 171 28.79 -21.95 0.38
N GLU A 172 28.59 -20.64 0.22
CA GLU A 172 27.80 -19.82 1.14
C GLU A 172 26.30 -20.11 1.04
N CYS A 173 25.82 -20.53 -0.14
CA CYS A 173 24.46 -21.02 -0.33
C CYS A 173 24.32 -22.52 0.03
N SER A 174 25.42 -23.24 0.30
CA SER A 174 25.42 -24.71 0.44
C SER A 174 24.90 -25.24 1.78
N SER A 175 24.53 -24.36 2.72
CA SER A 175 23.75 -24.79 3.88
C SER A 175 22.30 -24.97 3.42
N GLU A 176 21.91 -26.18 3.04
CA GLU A 176 20.51 -26.56 2.76
C GLU A 176 19.57 -25.96 3.82
N PRO A 177 18.42 -25.35 3.46
CA PRO A 177 17.79 -25.28 2.13
C PRO A 177 17.80 -23.86 1.52
N TYR A 178 18.85 -23.50 0.75
CA TYR A 178 18.94 -22.22 0.01
C TYR A 178 19.07 -22.44 -1.49
N PHE A 179 18.38 -21.58 -2.24
CA PHE A 179 18.50 -21.47 -3.70
C PHE A 179 19.55 -20.42 -4.06
N THR A 180 20.34 -20.69 -5.10
CA THR A 180 21.34 -19.74 -5.62
C THR A 180 20.78 -19.05 -6.86
N CYS A 181 20.56 -17.74 -6.75
CA CYS A 181 20.19 -16.86 -7.84
C CYS A 181 21.35 -16.65 -8.82
N GLN A 182 21.06 -16.32 -10.08
CA GLN A 182 22.10 -16.11 -11.10
C GLN A 182 22.98 -14.89 -10.81
N ASN A 183 22.45 -13.89 -10.10
CA ASN A 183 23.19 -12.72 -9.63
C ASN A 183 24.09 -13.00 -8.39
N GLY A 184 24.19 -14.25 -7.94
CA GLY A 184 25.00 -14.64 -6.79
C GLY A 184 24.35 -14.41 -5.42
N LYS A 185 23.09 -13.97 -5.37
CA LYS A 185 22.29 -13.95 -4.15
C LYS A 185 21.83 -15.38 -3.80
N CYS A 186 21.76 -15.70 -2.52
CA CYS A 186 21.06 -16.90 -2.04
C CYS A 186 19.77 -16.51 -1.35
N ILE A 187 18.68 -17.21 -1.61
CA ILE A 187 17.39 -17.04 -0.91
C ILE A 187 16.90 -18.37 -0.34
N PRO A 188 16.06 -18.38 0.71
CA PRO A 188 15.44 -19.62 1.18
C PRO A 188 14.64 -20.32 0.07
N MET A 189 14.74 -21.66 0.00
CA MET A 189 14.02 -22.45 -1.01
C MET A 189 12.49 -22.26 -1.00
N SER A 190 11.92 -21.90 0.15
CA SER A 190 10.48 -21.61 0.32
C SER A 190 9.98 -20.42 -0.50
N LEU A 191 10.89 -19.58 -0.99
CA LEU A 191 10.58 -18.41 -1.81
C LEU A 191 10.67 -18.70 -3.31
N VAL A 192 11.19 -19.86 -3.71
CA VAL A 192 11.33 -20.26 -5.10
C VAL A 192 10.00 -20.79 -5.61
N CYS A 193 9.58 -20.31 -6.77
CA CYS A 193 8.29 -20.61 -7.37
C CYS A 193 7.09 -20.30 -6.46
N ASP A 194 7.21 -19.35 -5.52
CA ASP A 194 6.11 -18.84 -4.68
C ASP A 194 5.24 -17.86 -5.50
N ASP A 195 4.68 -18.39 -6.58
CA ASP A 195 3.98 -17.67 -7.63
C ASP A 195 2.65 -17.06 -7.20
N ASP A 196 2.01 -17.63 -6.17
CA ASP A 196 0.84 -17.06 -5.49
C ASP A 196 1.08 -15.60 -5.07
N LYS A 197 2.34 -15.20 -4.85
CA LYS A 197 2.73 -13.83 -4.49
C LYS A 197 3.33 -13.03 -5.64
N GLY A 198 3.82 -13.68 -6.68
CA GLY A 198 4.46 -13.03 -7.84
C GLY A 198 5.66 -12.14 -7.48
N ILE A 199 6.42 -12.53 -6.45
CA ILE A 199 7.56 -11.76 -5.94
C ILE A 199 8.85 -12.30 -6.54
N ASP A 200 9.61 -11.44 -7.21
CA ASP A 200 10.99 -11.69 -7.61
C ASP A 200 11.91 -11.46 -6.40
N ASN A 201 12.21 -12.53 -5.64
CA ASN A 201 13.05 -12.48 -4.45
C ASN A 201 14.53 -12.46 -4.82
N CYS A 202 14.91 -13.07 -5.95
CA CYS A 202 16.27 -12.99 -6.45
C CYS A 202 16.60 -11.58 -6.97
N GLY A 203 15.62 -10.87 -7.53
CA GLY A 203 15.77 -9.57 -8.20
C GLY A 203 16.27 -9.67 -9.64
N ASP A 204 16.57 -10.90 -10.10
CA ASP A 204 16.94 -11.24 -11.48
C ASP A 204 15.92 -12.19 -12.14
N GLY A 205 14.85 -12.54 -11.42
CA GLY A 205 13.78 -13.42 -11.86
C GLY A 205 14.10 -14.91 -11.85
N THR A 206 15.26 -15.33 -11.35
CA THR A 206 15.65 -16.76 -11.36
C THR A 206 14.86 -17.63 -10.39
N ASP A 207 14.12 -17.05 -9.45
CA ASP A 207 13.23 -17.76 -8.54
C ASP A 207 11.77 -17.87 -9.02
N MET A 208 11.43 -17.35 -10.20
CA MET A 208 10.06 -17.28 -10.70
C MET A 208 9.67 -18.44 -11.64
N GLN A 209 8.39 -18.56 -11.99
CA GLN A 209 7.79 -19.62 -12.87
C GLN A 209 8.54 -19.90 -14.19
N HIS A 210 9.34 -18.96 -14.69
CA HIS A 210 10.14 -19.13 -15.91
C HIS A 210 11.44 -19.93 -15.67
N TYR A 211 11.74 -20.31 -14.43
CA TYR A 211 12.91 -21.11 -14.07
C TYR A 211 12.67 -22.62 -14.32
N PRO A 212 13.64 -23.35 -14.91
CA PRO A 212 13.57 -24.80 -15.09
C PRO A 212 13.46 -25.52 -13.74
N GLY A 213 12.24 -25.82 -13.32
CA GLY A 213 11.94 -26.42 -12.00
C GLY A 213 10.65 -25.89 -11.39
N CYS A 214 10.25 -24.66 -11.75
CA CYS A 214 8.91 -24.18 -11.47
C CYS A 214 7.94 -24.81 -12.46
N THR A 215 7.39 -25.96 -12.10
CA THR A 215 6.24 -26.48 -12.84
C THR A 215 5.10 -25.51 -12.60
N SER A 216 4.58 -24.91 -13.68
CA SER A 216 3.30 -24.23 -13.61
C SER A 216 2.30 -25.27 -13.14
N HIS A 217 1.92 -25.23 -11.86
CA HIS A 217 0.63 -25.74 -11.48
C HIS A 217 -0.37 -24.80 -12.14
N LEU A 218 -0.61 -25.02 -13.44
CA LEU A 218 -1.97 -25.05 -13.95
C LEU A 218 -2.67 -26.04 -13.02
N SER A 219 -3.16 -25.49 -11.90
CA SER A 219 -4.19 -26.09 -11.12
C SER A 219 -5.17 -26.57 -12.16
N THR A 220 -5.29 -27.89 -12.25
CA THR A 220 -6.49 -28.52 -12.74
C THR A 220 -7.60 -27.90 -11.91
N ALA A 221 -8.12 -26.77 -12.41
CA ALA A 221 -9.48 -26.38 -12.20
C ALA A 221 -10.24 -27.59 -12.73
N SER A 222 -10.44 -28.54 -11.81
CA SER A 222 -11.42 -29.60 -11.91
C SER A 222 -12.59 -28.93 -12.57
N ALA A 223 -12.89 -29.40 -13.78
CA ALA A 223 -14.09 -29.05 -14.49
C ALA A 223 -15.24 -29.31 -13.50
N ARG A 224 -15.61 -28.29 -12.73
CA ARG A 224 -16.95 -28.17 -12.22
C ARG A 224 -17.75 -28.05 -13.51
N GLN A 225 -18.23 -29.20 -13.95
CA GLN A 225 -19.33 -29.32 -14.87
C GLN A 225 -20.38 -28.33 -14.38
N THR A 226 -20.42 -27.15 -15.01
CA THR A 226 -21.61 -26.36 -15.06
C THR A 226 -22.59 -27.26 -15.79
N TYR A 227 -23.42 -27.97 -15.03
CA TYR A 227 -24.69 -28.46 -15.52
C TYR A 227 -25.42 -27.22 -16.03
N ALA A 228 -25.28 -26.99 -17.33
CA ALA A 228 -26.07 -26.05 -18.08
C ALA A 228 -27.49 -26.63 -18.09
N THR A 229 -28.30 -26.27 -17.10
CA THR A 229 -29.75 -26.34 -17.25
C THR A 229 -30.12 -25.42 -18.41
N SER A 230 -30.54 -26.03 -19.52
CA SER A 230 -31.10 -25.32 -20.68
C SER A 230 -32.27 -24.44 -20.25
N PRO A 231 -32.44 -23.24 -20.84
CA PRO A 231 -33.64 -22.45 -20.63
C PRO A 231 -34.86 -23.16 -21.26
N PRO A 232 -36.07 -23.04 -20.69
CA PRO A 232 -37.25 -23.64 -21.28
C PRO A 232 -37.58 -22.91 -22.58
N LEU A 233 -37.85 -23.70 -23.63
CA LEU A 233 -38.37 -23.23 -24.91
C LEU A 233 -39.73 -22.56 -24.70
N LEU A 234 -39.83 -21.26 -25.03
CA LEU A 234 -41.11 -20.58 -25.24
C LEU A 234 -41.73 -21.13 -26.54
N ASN A 235 -42.70 -22.04 -26.40
CA ASN A 235 -43.56 -22.44 -27.50
C ASN A 235 -44.52 -21.31 -27.85
N LEU A 236 -44.33 -20.74 -29.05
CA LEU A 236 -45.27 -19.84 -29.70
C LEU A 236 -46.37 -20.69 -30.38
N ALA A 237 -47.58 -20.66 -29.83
CA ALA A 237 -48.77 -21.17 -30.49
C ALA A 237 -49.74 -20.02 -30.75
N THR A 238 -50.07 -19.81 -32.02
CA THR A 238 -50.95 -18.73 -32.51
C THR A 238 -52.30 -19.31 -32.94
N MET A 239 -53.36 -18.51 -32.73
CA MET A 239 -54.74 -18.59 -33.26
C MET A 239 -55.67 -19.60 -32.55
N ARG A 240 -56.95 -19.32 -32.24
CA ARG A 240 -57.85 -18.18 -32.50
C ARG A 240 -59.13 -18.38 -31.65
N THR A 241 -59.71 -17.26 -31.19
CA THR A 241 -61.15 -17.00 -30.97
C THR A 241 -62.08 -18.13 -30.47
N SER A 242 -62.61 -17.95 -29.26
CA SER A 242 -64.01 -18.27 -28.94
C SER A 242 -64.70 -17.04 -28.32
N THR A 243 -65.79 -16.63 -28.97
CA THR A 243 -66.96 -15.90 -28.44
C THR A 243 -67.53 -16.64 -27.21
N LEU A 244 -68.23 -16.10 -26.21
CA LEU A 244 -68.94 -14.86 -25.91
C LEU A 244 -69.48 -15.03 -24.46
N GLU A 245 -69.51 -13.94 -23.69
CA GLU A 245 -70.33 -13.64 -22.47
C GLU A 245 -70.16 -14.45 -21.16
N LYS A 246 -69.75 -13.80 -20.04
CA LYS A 246 -70.55 -13.05 -19.01
C LYS A 246 -71.42 -13.99 -18.15
N CYS A 247 -71.44 -13.96 -16.81
CA CYS A 247 -71.62 -12.81 -15.92
C CYS A 247 -71.06 -13.05 -14.50
N THR A 248 -70.54 -11.98 -13.89
CA THR A 248 -70.66 -11.69 -12.45
C THR A 248 -71.37 -10.35 -12.33
N GLY A 249 -72.33 -10.25 -11.40
CA GLY A 249 -72.82 -8.94 -10.94
C GLY A 249 -74.32 -8.89 -10.63
N PRO A 250 -74.71 -8.74 -9.35
CA PRO A 250 -76.09 -8.82 -8.88
C PRO A 250 -76.76 -7.44 -8.83
N ASN A 251 -78.09 -7.41 -8.70
CA ASN A 251 -78.80 -6.32 -7.99
C ASN A 251 -80.25 -6.72 -7.64
N PRO A 252 -80.89 -6.00 -6.71
CA PRO A 252 -81.73 -6.59 -5.66
C PRO A 252 -83.24 -6.45 -5.87
N ILE A 253 -83.95 -7.33 -5.16
CA ILE A 253 -85.24 -7.27 -4.41
C ILE A 253 -86.42 -6.43 -4.99
N PRO A 254 -87.66 -6.96 -4.93
CA PRO A 254 -88.75 -6.64 -5.87
C PRO A 254 -89.91 -5.83 -5.26
N ASP A 255 -90.80 -5.36 -6.14
CA ASP A 255 -92.24 -5.13 -5.88
C ASP A 255 -92.97 -5.54 -7.17
N ILE A 256 -93.68 -6.68 -7.18
CA ILE A 256 -95.12 -6.88 -6.91
C ILE A 256 -96.02 -6.20 -7.95
N ASP A 257 -96.69 -7.03 -8.75
CA ASP A 257 -98.14 -6.88 -8.90
C ASP A 257 -98.85 -8.23 -9.19
N SER A 258 -99.67 -8.61 -8.21
CA SER A 258 -101.04 -9.16 -8.32
C SER A 258 -101.38 -10.50 -9.01
N VAL A 259 -101.75 -11.44 -8.13
CA VAL A 259 -103.00 -12.25 -8.10
C VAL A 259 -103.19 -13.42 -9.09
N THR A 260 -103.50 -14.56 -8.44
CA THR A 260 -104.04 -15.88 -8.87
C THR A 260 -103.11 -16.87 -9.58
#